data_AF-A0A2T2WE92-F1
#
_entry.id   AF-A0A2T2WE92-F1
#
_cell.length_a   1.000
_cell.length_b   1.000
_cell.length_c   1.000
_cell.angle_alpha   90.00
_cell.angle_beta   90.00
_cell.angle_gamma   90.00
#
_symmetry.space_group_name_H-M   'P 1'
#
loop_
_entity.id
_entity.type
_entity.pdbx_description
1 polymer ?
#
loop_
_entity_poly.entity_id
_entity_poly.type
_entity_poly.pdbx_seq_one_letter_code
_entity_poly.pdbx_strand_id
1 'polypeptide(L)'
;MATRMDDEMVHDYRYVPEDFMKHLMSTLGIIIVLVLVLAGLFGVPEKQPLTIKSYATQNPVAFEAMATRDLNGQGRIANYGPPYNNGTGNVESGLQKLSGIWHPINAEQDFILHPLSMAATINPQISPALRAFESASRAQQILWANNYEAALLAHGQVVNGKVVVPPGNYGPVPALMNATLQLGKSGLMSGALIRNPNVVTRFNNQNYLLFLQGDPLHQAAAPLQLKGEQWGIIHSAVPGYPGAWWMTIPTWIYQWPWVANSS
;
A
#
# COMPACT_ATOMS: atom_id res chain seq x y z
N MET A 1 -30.57 -69.31 43.62
CA MET A 1 -30.19 -68.15 44.44
C MET A 1 -29.42 -67.22 43.51
N ALA A 2 -30.09 -66.24 42.93
CA ALA A 2 -29.48 -65.25 42.04
C ALA A 2 -29.90 -63.87 42.56
N THR A 3 -28.98 -63.21 43.27
CA THR A 3 -29.13 -61.83 43.73
C THR A 3 -28.98 -60.91 42.53
N ARG A 4 -30.04 -60.14 42.26
CA ARG A 4 -30.15 -59.18 41.17
C ARG A 4 -29.16 -58.04 41.39
N MET A 5 -28.22 -57.83 40.46
CA MET A 5 -27.16 -56.80 40.53
C MET A 5 -27.65 -55.45 40.00
N ASP A 6 -28.85 -54.99 40.36
CA ASP A 6 -29.45 -53.78 39.78
C ASP A 6 -29.63 -52.63 40.79
N ASP A 7 -29.26 -52.80 42.07
CA ASP A 7 -29.69 -51.89 43.15
C ASP A 7 -28.61 -50.97 43.74
N GLU A 8 -27.50 -50.77 43.01
CA GLU A 8 -26.44 -49.80 43.39
C GLU A 8 -26.40 -48.56 42.48
N MET A 9 -27.53 -48.19 41.87
CA MET A 9 -27.65 -46.87 41.26
C MET A 9 -28.14 -45.87 42.31
N VAL A 10 -27.19 -45.11 42.85
CA VAL A 10 -27.36 -44.00 43.79
C VAL A 10 -28.60 -43.16 43.43
N HIS A 11 -29.69 -43.30 44.20
CA HIS A 11 -30.97 -42.62 43.95
C HIS A 11 -31.19 -41.35 44.81
N ASP A 12 -30.20 -40.95 45.60
CA ASP A 12 -30.36 -39.87 46.59
C ASP A 12 -29.74 -38.55 46.08
N TYR A 13 -30.22 -38.06 44.93
CA TYR A 13 -29.85 -36.73 44.42
C TYR A 13 -30.95 -35.72 44.74
N ARG A 14 -30.62 -34.72 45.57
CA ARG A 14 -31.48 -33.57 45.80
C ARG A 14 -31.45 -32.65 44.58
N TYR A 15 -32.50 -32.69 43.76
CA TYR A 15 -32.69 -31.73 42.67
C TYR A 15 -32.96 -30.33 43.24
N VAL A 16 -32.06 -29.39 42.94
CA VAL A 16 -32.27 -27.97 43.22
C VAL A 16 -32.81 -27.35 41.92
N PRO A 17 -33.95 -26.62 41.94
CA PRO A 17 -34.42 -25.91 40.76
C PRO A 17 -33.44 -24.79 40.43
N GLU A 18 -32.57 -25.04 39.45
CA GLU A 18 -31.60 -24.09 38.94
C GLU A 18 -32.24 -23.20 37.88
N ASP A 19 -32.09 -21.89 38.04
CA ASP A 19 -32.53 -20.93 37.02
C ASP A 19 -31.43 -20.77 35.97
N PHE A 20 -31.50 -21.62 34.94
CA PHE A 20 -30.57 -21.61 33.82
C PHE A 20 -30.46 -20.23 33.16
N MET A 21 -31.54 -19.44 33.13
CA MET A 21 -31.51 -18.10 32.54
C MET A 21 -30.67 -17.15 33.37
N LYS A 22 -30.79 -17.21 34.70
CA LYS A 22 -29.97 -16.41 35.62
C LYS A 22 -28.48 -16.74 35.47
N HIS A 23 -28.12 -18.02 35.43
CA HIS A 23 -26.72 -18.44 35.26
C HIS A 23 -26.17 -18.08 33.88
N LEU A 24 -26.97 -18.23 32.82
CA LEU A 24 -26.58 -17.81 31.47
C LEU A 24 -26.31 -16.31 31.42
N MET A 25 -27.22 -15.48 31.94
CA MET A 25 -27.09 -14.02 31.91
C MET A 25 -25.96 -13.51 32.80
N SER A 26 -25.78 -14.08 33.99
CA SER A 26 -24.67 -13.70 34.87
C SER A 26 -23.31 -14.07 34.25
N THR A 27 -23.21 -15.27 33.68
CA THR A 27 -21.98 -15.74 33.04
C THR A 27 -21.67 -14.93 31.78
N LEU A 28 -22.68 -14.64 30.96
CA LEU A 28 -22.52 -13.77 29.79
C LEU A 28 -22.05 -12.37 30.19
N GLY A 29 -22.66 -11.77 31.22
CA GLY A 29 -22.24 -10.45 31.73
C GLY A 29 -20.79 -10.45 32.23
N ILE A 30 -20.40 -11.47 33.00
CA ILE A 30 -19.02 -11.62 33.48
C ILE A 30 -18.04 -11.78 32.32
N ILE A 31 -18.37 -12.63 31.34
CA ILE A 31 -17.52 -12.85 30.16
C ILE A 31 -17.39 -11.57 29.33
N ILE A 32 -18.47 -10.81 29.10
CA ILE A 32 -18.41 -9.54 28.38
C ILE A 32 -17.47 -8.56 29.08
N VAL A 33 -17.64 -8.37 30.39
CA VAL A 33 -16.78 -7.46 31.17
C VAL A 33 -15.33 -7.92 31.12
N LEU A 34 -15.08 -9.22 31.30
CA LEU A 34 -13.75 -9.79 31.23
C LEU A 34 -13.12 -9.57 29.85
N VAL A 35 -13.84 -9.83 28.76
CA VAL A 35 -13.36 -9.63 27.40
C VAL A 35 -13.04 -8.17 27.13
N LEU A 36 -13.88 -7.22 27.56
CA LEU A 36 -13.63 -5.79 27.38
C LEU A 36 -12.39 -5.33 28.17
N VAL A 37 -12.22 -5.80 29.40
CA VAL A 37 -11.03 -5.51 30.22
C VAL A 37 -9.77 -6.09 29.56
N LEU A 38 -9.81 -7.35 29.14
CA LEU A 38 -8.68 -7.98 28.46
C LEU A 38 -8.37 -7.31 27.11
N ALA A 39 -9.39 -6.92 26.34
CA ALA A 39 -9.21 -6.19 25.09
C ALA A 39 -8.60 -4.81 25.30
N GLY A 40 -8.96 -4.10 26.37
CA GLY A 40 -8.33 -2.83 26.73
C GLY A 40 -6.88 -2.98 27.19
N LEU A 41 -6.57 -4.05 27.93
CA LEU A 41 -5.22 -4.30 28.47
C LEU A 41 -4.25 -4.89 27.44
N PHE A 42 -4.73 -5.77 26.56
CA PHE A 42 -3.93 -6.52 25.59
C PHE A 42 -4.18 -6.12 24.14
N GLY A 43 -5.05 -5.14 23.89
CA GLY A 43 -5.34 -4.64 22.57
C GLY A 43 -4.11 -4.03 21.92
N VAL A 44 -3.88 -4.38 20.64
CA VAL A 44 -2.83 -3.78 19.83
C VAL A 44 -3.43 -2.63 19.03
N PRO A 45 -2.86 -1.42 19.05
CA PRO A 45 -3.32 -0.32 18.23
C PRO A 45 -3.12 -0.65 16.74
N GLU A 46 -4.07 -0.21 15.91
CA GLU A 46 -4.00 -0.42 14.47
C GLU A 46 -3.16 0.68 13.81
N LYS A 47 -2.20 0.30 12.96
CA LYS A 47 -1.46 1.26 12.13
C LYS A 47 -2.40 1.79 11.05
N GLN A 48 -2.53 3.11 10.97
CA GLN A 48 -3.30 3.76 9.90
C GLN A 48 -2.76 3.36 8.52
N PRO A 49 -3.64 3.11 7.53
CA PRO A 49 -3.22 2.73 6.19
C PRO A 49 -2.44 3.86 5.52
N LEU A 50 -1.42 3.49 4.74
CA LEU A 50 -0.72 4.45 3.90
C LEU A 50 -1.63 4.88 2.75
N THR A 51 -1.98 6.17 2.70
CA THR A 51 -2.84 6.72 1.63
C THR A 51 -2.09 7.77 0.82
N ILE A 52 -2.45 7.88 -0.46
CA ILE A 52 -1.93 8.92 -1.37
C ILE A 52 -2.10 10.31 -0.75
N LYS A 53 -3.29 10.59 -0.21
CA LYS A 53 -3.62 11.87 0.42
C LYS A 53 -2.69 12.20 1.59
N SER A 54 -2.53 11.25 2.51
CA SER A 54 -1.67 11.45 3.69
C SER A 54 -0.23 11.67 3.25
N TYR A 55 0.27 10.85 2.32
CA TYR A 55 1.66 10.93 1.87
C TYR A 55 1.95 12.20 1.07
N ALA A 56 1.10 12.58 0.11
CA ALA A 56 1.24 13.82 -0.66
C ALA A 56 1.18 15.09 0.22
N THR A 57 0.47 15.01 1.36
CA THR A 57 0.40 16.11 2.32
C THR A 57 1.66 16.20 3.17
N GLN A 58 2.17 15.07 3.66
CA GLN A 58 3.33 15.02 4.57
C GLN A 58 4.67 15.11 3.84
N ASN A 59 4.76 14.54 2.64
CA ASN A 59 6.00 14.41 1.85
C ASN A 59 5.80 14.95 0.42
N PRO A 60 5.42 16.23 0.24
CA PRO A 60 5.06 16.78 -1.08
C PRO A 60 6.21 16.74 -2.10
N VAL A 61 7.45 17.03 -1.68
CA VAL A 61 8.62 16.97 -2.57
C VAL A 61 8.88 15.52 -2.99
N ALA A 62 8.96 14.58 -2.05
CA ALA A 62 9.18 13.16 -2.38
C ALA A 62 8.06 12.57 -3.26
N PHE A 63 6.81 13.00 -3.04
CA PHE A 63 5.68 12.61 -3.87
C PHE A 63 5.84 13.10 -5.32
N GLU A 64 6.21 14.38 -5.52
CA GLU A 64 6.50 14.90 -6.86
C GLU A 64 7.74 14.26 -7.49
N ALA A 65 8.78 13.95 -6.71
CA ALA A 65 9.97 13.23 -7.19
C ALA A 65 9.58 11.88 -7.78
N MET A 66 8.81 11.10 -7.03
CA MET A 66 8.32 9.79 -7.46
C MET A 66 7.43 9.90 -8.69
N ALA A 67 6.48 10.84 -8.71
CA ALA A 67 5.62 11.09 -9.87
C ALA A 67 6.41 11.53 -11.12
N THR A 68 7.43 12.37 -10.97
CA THR A 68 8.31 12.81 -12.06
C THR A 68 9.13 11.64 -12.62
N ARG A 69 9.57 10.75 -11.72
CA ARG A 69 10.31 9.55 -12.09
C ARG A 69 9.43 8.51 -12.81
N ASP A 70 8.14 8.46 -12.51
CA ASP A 70 7.20 7.69 -13.36
C ASP A 70 7.05 8.35 -14.73
N LEU A 71 6.96 9.69 -14.77
CA LEU A 71 6.80 10.46 -16.01
C LEU A 71 7.99 10.29 -16.99
N ASN A 72 9.22 10.21 -16.51
CA ASN A 72 10.39 9.94 -17.36
C ASN A 72 10.62 8.45 -17.69
N GLY A 73 9.76 7.55 -17.19
CA GLY A 73 9.85 6.11 -17.40
C GLY A 73 10.94 5.41 -16.59
N GLN A 74 11.52 6.08 -15.58
CA GLN A 74 12.52 5.49 -14.66
C GLN A 74 11.91 5.04 -13.32
N GLY A 75 10.59 5.08 -13.21
CA GLY A 75 9.82 4.55 -12.09
C GLY A 75 10.11 3.06 -11.87
N ARG A 76 9.97 2.59 -10.62
CA ARG A 76 10.27 1.19 -10.29
C ARG A 76 9.35 0.23 -11.04
N ILE A 77 8.09 0.62 -11.25
CA ILE A 77 7.14 -0.20 -12.00
C ILE A 77 7.43 -0.15 -13.50
N ALA A 78 7.95 0.95 -14.05
CA ALA A 78 8.25 1.07 -15.47
C ALA A 78 9.27 0.03 -15.97
N ASN A 79 10.21 -0.39 -15.10
CA ASN A 79 11.18 -1.45 -15.39
C ASN A 79 10.88 -2.80 -14.69
N TYR A 80 9.62 -3.06 -14.34
CA TYR A 80 9.26 -4.27 -13.58
C TYR A 80 9.49 -5.57 -14.36
N GLY A 81 8.85 -5.68 -15.53
CA GLY A 81 8.83 -6.86 -16.41
C GLY A 81 7.46 -7.53 -16.56
N PRO A 82 7.39 -8.64 -17.33
CA PRO A 82 6.16 -9.40 -17.53
C PRO A 82 5.53 -9.85 -16.18
N PRO A 83 4.19 -9.84 -16.05
CA PRO A 83 3.18 -9.65 -17.11
C PRO A 83 2.73 -8.20 -17.35
N TYR A 84 3.46 -7.22 -16.82
CA TYR A 84 3.02 -5.81 -16.79
C TYR A 84 3.64 -4.93 -17.87
N ASN A 85 4.92 -5.11 -18.17
CA ASN A 85 5.64 -4.35 -19.20
C ASN A 85 6.87 -5.11 -19.70
N ASN A 86 7.62 -4.48 -20.61
CA ASN A 86 8.82 -5.04 -21.23
C ASN A 86 10.09 -4.87 -20.38
N GLY A 87 9.97 -4.45 -19.12
CA GLY A 87 11.10 -4.30 -18.21
C GLY A 87 11.79 -5.62 -17.87
N THR A 88 12.95 -5.54 -17.23
CA THR A 88 13.71 -6.73 -16.82
C THR A 88 14.18 -6.67 -15.36
N GLY A 89 13.78 -5.64 -14.62
CA GLY A 89 14.30 -5.36 -13.27
C GLY A 89 13.86 -6.33 -12.18
N ASN A 90 12.78 -7.10 -12.38
CA ASN A 90 12.28 -8.09 -11.39
C ASN A 90 11.91 -9.42 -12.06
N VAL A 91 12.55 -9.74 -13.19
CA VAL A 91 12.31 -11.00 -13.89
C VAL A 91 13.20 -12.08 -13.25
N GLU A 92 12.57 -12.97 -12.49
CA GLU A 92 13.23 -14.04 -11.74
C GLU A 92 13.56 -15.26 -12.63
N SER A 93 12.85 -15.45 -13.74
CA SER A 93 13.02 -16.63 -14.60
C SER A 93 12.72 -16.37 -16.07
N GLY A 94 13.36 -17.14 -16.96
CA GLY A 94 13.01 -17.19 -18.39
C GLY A 94 11.55 -17.59 -18.64
N LEU A 95 10.94 -18.37 -17.75
CA LEU A 95 9.52 -18.74 -17.85
C LEU A 95 8.59 -17.53 -17.65
N GLN A 96 8.97 -16.56 -16.81
CA GLN A 96 8.21 -15.30 -16.70
C GLN A 96 8.27 -14.50 -18.00
N LYS A 97 9.39 -14.52 -18.73
CA LYS A 97 9.49 -13.85 -20.04
C LYS A 97 8.54 -14.48 -21.08
N LEU A 98 8.35 -15.80 -21.02
CA LEU A 98 7.40 -16.50 -21.90
C LEU A 98 5.95 -16.12 -21.64
N SER A 99 5.62 -15.69 -20.43
CA SER A 99 4.25 -15.27 -20.11
C SER A 99 3.81 -14.05 -20.92
N GLY A 100 4.72 -13.20 -21.40
CA GLY A 100 4.35 -12.00 -22.17
C GLY A 100 3.56 -10.97 -21.33
N ILE A 101 2.96 -9.96 -21.98
CA ILE A 101 2.22 -8.88 -21.30
C ILE A 101 0.71 -9.11 -21.42
N TRP A 102 0.05 -9.36 -20.29
CA TRP A 102 -1.40 -9.58 -20.24
C TRP A 102 -2.13 -8.55 -19.36
N HIS A 103 -1.39 -7.83 -18.51
CA HIS A 103 -1.92 -6.75 -17.67
C HIS A 103 -1.07 -5.49 -17.88
N PRO A 104 -1.14 -4.83 -19.04
CA PRO A 104 -0.23 -3.73 -19.36
C PRO A 104 -0.34 -2.60 -18.34
N ILE A 105 0.81 -2.13 -17.86
CA ILE A 105 0.93 -0.91 -17.04
C ILE A 105 1.81 0.08 -17.79
N ASN A 106 1.32 1.30 -17.91
CA ASN A 106 2.16 2.44 -18.26
C ASN A 106 2.10 3.46 -17.12
N ALA A 107 3.13 3.46 -16.26
CA ALA A 107 3.15 4.32 -15.07
C ALA A 107 2.95 5.81 -15.39
N GLU A 108 3.56 6.30 -16.48
CA GLU A 108 3.38 7.69 -16.94
C GLU A 108 1.91 8.00 -17.26
N GLN A 109 1.25 7.14 -18.04
CA GLN A 109 -0.15 7.35 -18.44
C GLN A 109 -1.11 7.10 -17.29
N ASP A 110 -0.97 5.96 -16.61
CA ASP A 110 -1.91 5.46 -15.62
C ASP A 110 -1.81 6.18 -14.29
N PHE A 111 -0.62 6.63 -13.90
CA PHE A 111 -0.41 7.34 -12.63
C PHE A 111 -0.57 8.86 -12.76
N ILE A 112 -0.19 9.44 -13.91
CA ILE A 112 -0.09 10.89 -14.08
C ILE A 112 -1.03 11.43 -15.15
N LEU A 113 -0.82 11.09 -16.42
CA LEU A 113 -1.48 11.80 -17.53
C LEU A 113 -2.99 11.55 -17.58
N HIS A 114 -3.45 10.31 -17.41
CA HIS A 114 -4.88 9.99 -17.33
C HIS A 114 -5.55 10.63 -16.09
N PRO A 115 -5.01 10.50 -14.85
CA PRO A 115 -5.58 11.21 -13.71
C PRO A 115 -5.65 12.73 -13.88
N LEU A 116 -4.62 13.34 -14.49
CA LEU A 116 -4.62 14.78 -14.77
C LEU A 116 -5.62 15.17 -15.87
N SER A 117 -5.79 14.36 -16.91
CA SER A 117 -6.79 14.63 -17.95
C SER A 117 -8.21 14.58 -17.39
N MET A 118 -8.47 13.65 -16.47
CA MET A 118 -9.72 13.59 -15.71
C MET A 118 -9.87 14.81 -14.80
N ALA A 119 -8.82 15.20 -14.07
CA ALA A 119 -8.84 16.38 -13.21
C ALA A 119 -9.06 17.67 -14.01
N ALA A 120 -8.57 17.73 -15.26
CA ALA A 120 -8.74 18.88 -16.14
C ALA A 120 -10.21 19.16 -16.51
N THR A 121 -11.10 18.17 -16.38
CA THR A 121 -12.55 18.37 -16.56
C THR A 121 -13.17 19.23 -15.46
N ILE A 122 -12.57 19.22 -14.26
CA ILE A 122 -13.00 20.00 -13.10
C ILE A 122 -12.17 21.28 -12.97
N ASN A 123 -10.88 21.21 -13.30
CA ASN A 123 -9.94 22.33 -13.27
C ASN A 123 -9.27 22.56 -14.65
N PRO A 124 -9.86 23.41 -15.51
CA PRO A 124 -9.35 23.66 -16.86
C PRO A 124 -7.94 24.27 -16.92
N GLN A 125 -7.39 24.76 -15.80
CA GLN A 125 -6.04 25.33 -15.74
C GLN A 125 -4.94 24.27 -15.97
N ILE A 126 -5.26 22.98 -15.86
CA ILE A 126 -4.32 21.87 -16.09
C ILE A 126 -4.13 21.64 -17.60
N SER A 127 -5.15 21.91 -18.42
CA SER A 127 -5.14 21.53 -19.85
C SER A 127 -4.02 22.15 -20.70
N PRO A 128 -3.60 23.42 -20.51
CA PRO A 128 -2.48 23.98 -21.27
C PRO A 128 -1.17 23.22 -21.04
N ALA A 129 -0.87 22.86 -19.80
CA ALA A 129 0.34 22.12 -19.44
C ALA A 129 0.30 20.69 -20.00
N LEU A 130 -0.86 20.01 -19.91
CA LEU A 130 -1.06 18.68 -20.51
C LEU A 130 -0.82 18.71 -22.01
N ARG A 131 -1.47 19.64 -22.74
CA ARG A 131 -1.30 19.76 -24.19
C ARG A 131 0.15 20.09 -24.58
N ALA A 132 0.80 20.99 -23.84
CA ALA A 132 2.20 21.33 -24.09
C ALA A 132 3.12 20.11 -23.92
N PHE A 133 2.85 19.26 -22.91
CA PHE A 133 3.63 18.05 -22.68
C PHE A 133 3.37 16.98 -23.74
N GLU A 134 2.10 16.70 -24.03
CA GLU A 134 1.67 15.68 -25.01
C GLU A 134 2.04 16.04 -26.44
N SER A 135 2.11 17.33 -26.79
CA SER A 135 2.54 17.79 -28.13
C SER A 135 4.05 17.76 -28.34
N ALA A 136 4.84 17.63 -27.27
CA ALA A 136 6.29 17.58 -27.36
C ALA A 136 6.78 16.18 -27.78
N SER A 137 7.95 16.10 -28.38
CA SER A 137 8.57 14.82 -28.70
C SER A 137 8.92 14.03 -27.43
N ARG A 138 8.97 12.70 -27.52
CA ARG A 138 9.34 11.85 -26.37
C ARG A 138 10.70 12.22 -25.76
N ALA A 139 11.67 12.54 -26.61
CA ALA A 139 12.98 13.01 -26.18
C ALA A 139 12.88 14.31 -25.35
N GLN A 140 12.01 15.23 -25.75
CA GLN A 140 11.80 16.49 -25.03
C GLN A 140 11.08 16.28 -23.69
N GLN A 141 10.07 15.40 -23.67
CA GLN A 141 9.37 15.02 -22.43
C GLN A 141 10.34 14.43 -21.40
N ILE A 142 11.19 13.48 -21.81
CA ILE A 142 12.20 12.86 -20.95
C ILE A 142 13.22 13.89 -20.48
N LEU A 143 13.70 14.77 -21.38
CA LEU A 143 14.65 15.84 -21.01
C LEU A 143 14.09 16.74 -19.92
N TRP A 144 12.84 17.21 -20.10
CA TRP A 144 12.17 18.06 -19.10
C TRP A 144 11.97 17.35 -17.77
N ALA A 145 11.51 16.10 -17.79
CA ALA A 145 11.25 15.32 -16.60
C ALA A 145 12.55 14.99 -15.84
N ASN A 146 13.63 14.62 -16.53
CA ASN A 146 14.95 14.38 -15.91
C ASN A 146 15.53 15.66 -15.28
N ASN A 147 15.45 16.79 -16.00
CA ASN A 147 15.92 18.06 -15.48
C ASN A 147 15.12 18.49 -14.24
N TYR A 148 13.80 18.28 -14.25
CA TYR A 148 12.93 18.61 -13.12
C TYR A 148 13.20 17.70 -11.92
N GLU A 149 13.33 16.38 -12.13
CA GLU A 149 13.67 15.42 -11.07
C GLU A 149 14.99 15.82 -10.40
N ALA A 150 16.03 16.10 -11.18
CA ALA A 150 17.33 16.53 -10.65
C ALA A 150 17.23 17.83 -9.83
N ALA A 151 16.51 18.83 -10.33
CA ALA A 151 16.31 20.10 -9.62
C ALA A 151 15.50 19.92 -8.34
N LEU A 152 14.52 19.02 -8.36
CA LEU A 152 13.64 18.74 -7.23
C LEU A 152 14.37 17.98 -6.12
N LEU A 153 15.22 17.01 -6.47
CA LEU A 153 16.07 16.30 -5.49
C LEU A 153 17.14 17.20 -4.88
N ALA A 154 17.70 18.14 -5.66
CA ALA A 154 18.73 19.05 -5.16
C ALA A 154 18.18 20.23 -4.36
N HIS A 155 17.05 20.80 -4.78
CA HIS A 155 16.60 22.12 -4.34
C HIS A 155 15.08 22.25 -4.16
N GLY A 156 14.33 21.14 -4.21
CA GLY A 156 12.88 21.15 -4.06
C GLY A 156 12.44 21.68 -2.69
N GLN A 157 11.53 22.65 -2.70
CA GLN A 157 11.00 23.26 -1.47
C GLN A 157 9.50 23.46 -1.59
N VAL A 158 8.81 23.54 -0.45
CA VAL A 158 7.37 23.81 -0.39
C VAL A 158 7.15 25.27 -0.08
N VAL A 159 6.53 25.99 -1.01
CA VAL A 159 6.15 27.40 -0.83
C VAL A 159 4.66 27.54 -1.12
N ASN A 160 3.90 28.07 -0.17
CA ASN A 160 2.44 28.25 -0.29
C ASN A 160 1.69 26.97 -0.72
N GLY A 161 2.12 25.81 -0.20
CA GLY A 161 1.50 24.52 -0.47
C GLY A 161 1.83 23.90 -1.84
N LYS A 162 2.69 24.56 -2.63
CA LYS A 162 3.21 24.11 -3.93
C LYS A 162 4.67 23.73 -3.82
N VAL A 163 5.12 22.77 -4.62
CA VAL A 163 6.56 22.47 -4.72
C VAL A 163 7.16 23.41 -5.75
N VAL A 164 8.25 24.05 -5.38
CA VAL A 164 9.02 24.96 -6.22
C VAL A 164 10.46 24.48 -6.31
N VAL A 165 11.07 24.71 -7.47
CA VAL A 165 12.47 24.46 -7.76
C VAL A 165 13.07 25.73 -8.37
N PRO A 166 14.42 25.90 -8.34
CA PRO A 166 15.08 26.99 -9.04
C PRO A 166 14.72 27.03 -10.53
N PRO A 167 14.79 28.19 -11.21
CA PRO A 167 14.49 28.28 -12.64
C PRO A 167 15.38 27.36 -13.49
N GLY A 168 14.78 26.72 -14.50
CA GLY A 168 15.49 25.85 -15.43
C GLY A 168 14.59 25.34 -16.56
N ASN A 169 15.16 24.51 -17.43
CA ASN A 169 14.46 23.99 -18.60
C ASN A 169 13.67 22.72 -18.25
N TYR A 170 12.42 22.92 -17.80
CA TYR A 170 11.51 21.85 -17.37
C TYR A 170 10.20 21.80 -18.17
N GLY A 171 10.02 22.70 -19.15
CA GLY A 171 8.78 22.80 -19.91
C GLY A 171 7.54 22.90 -19.00
N PRO A 172 6.46 22.15 -19.27
CA PRO A 172 5.25 22.14 -18.46
C PRO A 172 5.31 21.23 -17.22
N VAL A 173 6.40 20.50 -17.00
CA VAL A 173 6.51 19.48 -15.92
C VAL A 173 6.23 20.05 -14.52
N PRO A 174 6.75 21.23 -14.10
CA PRO A 174 6.45 21.78 -12.78
C PRO A 174 4.96 22.03 -12.56
N ALA A 175 4.23 22.43 -13.60
CA ALA A 175 2.79 22.67 -13.53
C ALA A 175 2.01 21.34 -13.44
N LEU A 176 2.43 20.32 -14.22
CA LEU A 176 1.84 18.98 -14.13
C LEU A 176 2.06 18.36 -12.76
N MET A 177 3.28 18.42 -12.22
CA MET A 177 3.60 17.81 -10.92
C MET A 177 2.88 18.51 -9.77
N ASN A 178 2.78 19.85 -9.81
CA ASN A 178 1.96 20.57 -8.82
C ASN A 178 0.47 20.22 -8.94
N ALA A 179 -0.06 20.00 -10.14
CA ALA A 179 -1.43 19.55 -10.34
C ALA A 179 -1.63 18.12 -9.80
N THR A 180 -0.68 17.21 -10.04
CA THR A 180 -0.68 15.85 -9.47
C THR A 180 -0.64 15.90 -7.95
N LEU A 181 0.20 16.78 -7.37
CA LEU A 181 0.28 16.98 -5.93
C LEU A 181 -1.05 17.47 -5.35
N GLN A 182 -1.71 18.43 -6.00
CA GLN A 182 -3.03 18.90 -5.58
C GLN A 182 -4.09 17.80 -5.68
N LEU A 183 -4.06 17.01 -6.74
CA LEU A 183 -4.95 15.86 -6.92
C LEU A 183 -4.72 14.83 -5.80
N GLY A 184 -3.46 14.54 -5.47
CA GLY A 184 -3.08 13.69 -4.34
C GLY A 184 -3.61 14.21 -3.01
N LYS A 185 -3.33 15.48 -2.67
CA LYS A 185 -3.78 16.14 -1.44
C LYS A 185 -5.30 16.20 -1.30
N SER A 186 -6.04 16.29 -2.41
CA SER A 186 -7.50 16.29 -2.39
C SER A 186 -8.11 14.93 -2.01
N GLY A 187 -7.37 13.83 -2.23
CA GLY A 187 -7.89 12.46 -2.13
C GLY A 187 -8.64 11.98 -3.39
N LEU A 188 -8.85 12.84 -4.39
CA LEU A 188 -9.49 12.48 -5.65
C LEU A 188 -8.60 11.59 -6.53
N MET A 189 -7.28 11.59 -6.30
CA MET A 189 -6.34 10.75 -7.06
C MET A 189 -6.69 9.26 -6.96
N SER A 190 -7.09 8.78 -5.77
CA SER A 190 -7.57 7.42 -5.60
C SER A 190 -8.70 7.11 -6.56
N GLY A 191 -9.72 7.96 -6.61
CA GLY A 191 -10.85 7.82 -7.53
C GLY A 191 -10.45 7.92 -9.00
N ALA A 192 -9.42 8.70 -9.34
CA ALA A 192 -8.91 8.82 -10.71
C ALA A 192 -8.16 7.56 -11.16
N LEU A 193 -7.40 6.91 -10.28
CA LEU A 193 -6.64 5.69 -10.60
C LEU A 193 -7.54 4.46 -10.86
N ILE A 194 -8.73 4.41 -10.25
CA ILE A 194 -9.69 3.29 -10.42
C ILE A 194 -10.85 3.57 -11.36
N ARG A 195 -11.00 4.78 -11.91
CA ARG A 195 -12.20 5.08 -12.70
C ARG A 195 -12.13 4.40 -14.07
N ASN A 196 -12.67 3.19 -14.12
CA ASN A 196 -13.15 2.58 -15.34
C ASN A 196 -14.67 2.88 -15.46
N PRO A 197 -15.10 3.67 -16.46
CA PRO A 197 -16.52 3.99 -16.64
C PRO A 197 -17.36 2.80 -17.09
N ASN A 198 -16.75 1.69 -17.50
CA ASN A 198 -17.43 0.60 -18.20
C ASN A 198 -17.76 -0.63 -17.33
N VAL A 199 -17.42 -0.64 -16.02
CA VAL A 199 -17.62 -1.84 -15.17
C VAL A 199 -18.08 -1.47 -13.76
N VAL A 200 -19.18 -2.11 -13.32
CA VAL A 200 -19.83 -1.91 -12.01
C VAL A 200 -19.11 -2.71 -10.90
N THR A 201 -18.56 -3.88 -11.21
CA THR A 201 -17.73 -4.69 -10.31
C THR A 201 -16.24 -4.48 -10.62
N ARG A 202 -15.44 -4.16 -9.59
CA ARG A 202 -14.02 -3.82 -9.76
C ARG A 202 -13.14 -4.74 -8.90
N PHE A 203 -12.46 -5.66 -9.58
CA PHE A 203 -11.43 -6.52 -8.97
C PHE A 203 -10.00 -6.07 -9.35
N ASN A 204 -9.87 -5.19 -10.34
CA ASN A 204 -8.58 -4.67 -10.78
C ASN A 204 -8.23 -3.38 -10.00
N ASN A 205 -7.28 -3.48 -9.07
CA ASN A 205 -6.73 -2.38 -8.27
C ASN A 205 -5.26 -2.06 -8.62
N GLN A 206 -4.79 -2.52 -9.78
CA GLN A 206 -3.39 -2.47 -10.19
C GLN A 206 -2.80 -1.05 -10.19
N ASN A 207 -3.58 -0.04 -10.60
CA ASN A 207 -3.13 1.36 -10.65
C ASN A 207 -2.87 1.96 -9.26
N TYR A 208 -3.44 1.42 -8.18
CA TYR A 208 -3.08 1.85 -6.82
C TYR A 208 -1.66 1.46 -6.43
N LEU A 209 -1.14 0.37 -7.00
CA LEU A 209 0.23 -0.09 -6.72
C LEU A 209 1.27 0.88 -7.26
N LEU A 210 0.90 1.73 -8.24
CA LEU A 210 1.76 2.79 -8.77
C LEU A 210 2.12 3.84 -7.71
N PHE A 211 1.30 3.99 -6.67
CA PHE A 211 1.67 4.83 -5.53
C PHE A 211 2.62 4.12 -4.56
N LEU A 212 2.53 2.79 -4.43
CA LEU A 212 3.33 2.00 -3.50
C LEU A 212 4.71 1.65 -4.06
N GLN A 213 5.25 2.50 -4.93
CA GLN A 213 6.58 2.30 -5.50
C GLN A 213 7.56 3.34 -4.98
N GLY A 214 8.84 2.97 -4.91
CA GLY A 214 9.91 3.89 -4.50
C GLY A 214 9.77 4.37 -3.06
N ASP A 215 9.93 5.67 -2.85
CA ASP A 215 9.99 6.33 -1.55
C ASP A 215 8.76 6.11 -0.65
N PRO A 216 7.50 6.24 -1.12
CA PRO A 216 6.33 5.97 -0.29
C PRO A 216 6.38 4.63 0.45
N LEU A 217 6.71 3.55 -0.26
CA LEU A 217 6.80 2.22 0.32
C LEU A 217 8.05 2.07 1.20
N HIS A 218 9.21 2.52 0.72
CA HIS A 218 10.48 2.41 1.44
C HIS A 218 10.48 3.18 2.76
N GLN A 219 9.93 4.40 2.78
CA GLN A 219 9.81 5.22 3.99
C GLN A 219 8.82 4.60 4.98
N ALA A 220 7.72 4.02 4.50
CA ALA A 220 6.76 3.34 5.38
C ALA A 220 7.29 2.02 5.96
N ALA A 221 8.17 1.33 5.22
CA ALA A 221 8.76 0.05 5.59
C ALA A 221 10.02 0.17 6.45
N ALA A 222 10.81 1.23 6.28
CA ALA A 222 12.07 1.46 6.99
C ALA A 222 11.97 1.38 8.53
N PRO A 223 11.05 2.10 9.22
CA PRO A 223 10.95 2.03 10.67
C PRO A 223 10.45 0.68 11.18
N LEU A 224 9.86 -0.14 10.30
CA LEU A 224 9.40 -1.49 10.61
C LEU A 224 10.44 -2.56 10.26
N GLN A 225 11.60 -2.19 9.71
CA GLN A 225 12.59 -3.15 9.20
C GLN A 225 11.99 -4.11 8.16
N LEU A 226 11.03 -3.63 7.36
CA LEU A 226 10.31 -4.41 6.33
C LEU A 226 10.75 -4.05 4.91
N LYS A 227 12.00 -3.63 4.72
CA LYS A 227 12.53 -3.29 3.38
C LYS A 227 12.72 -4.50 2.47
N GLY A 228 12.57 -5.73 2.99
CA GLY A 228 12.73 -6.98 2.25
C GLY A 228 14.16 -7.54 2.26
N GLU A 229 15.09 -6.91 3.00
CA GLU A 229 16.47 -7.39 3.16
C GLU A 229 16.56 -8.63 4.08
N GLN A 230 15.48 -8.95 4.79
CA GLN A 230 15.41 -10.02 5.78
C GLN A 230 14.23 -10.95 5.44
N TRP A 231 14.54 -12.16 4.99
CA TRP A 231 13.52 -13.15 4.65
C TRP A 231 12.86 -13.74 5.89
N GLY A 232 11.54 -13.87 5.83
CA GLY A 232 10.73 -14.50 6.86
C GLY A 232 10.59 -13.73 8.17
N ILE A 233 11.21 -12.56 8.33
CA ILE A 233 11.07 -11.75 9.56
C ILE A 233 9.76 -10.96 9.54
N ILE A 234 8.96 -11.10 10.60
CA ILE A 234 7.71 -10.37 10.77
C ILE A 234 7.86 -9.40 11.92
N HIS A 235 7.62 -8.12 11.63
CA HIS A 235 7.56 -7.07 12.62
C HIS A 235 6.12 -6.63 12.86
N SER A 236 5.83 -6.21 14.09
CA SER A 236 4.56 -5.55 14.40
C SER A 236 4.43 -4.27 13.58
N ALA A 237 3.22 -4.00 13.08
CA ALA A 237 2.92 -2.74 12.40
C ALA A 237 3.07 -1.52 13.32
N VAL A 238 2.99 -1.71 14.64
CA VAL A 238 3.20 -0.66 15.64
C VAL A 238 4.45 -0.98 16.46
N PRO A 239 5.46 -0.07 16.47
CA PRO A 239 6.66 -0.23 17.29
C PRO A 239 6.31 -0.46 18.77
N GLY A 240 7.00 -1.40 19.41
CA GLY A 240 6.83 -1.70 20.84
C GLY A 240 5.72 -2.70 21.18
N TYR A 241 4.92 -3.15 20.20
CA TYR A 241 3.94 -4.22 20.40
C TYR A 241 4.48 -5.58 19.94
N PRO A 242 4.17 -6.67 20.65
CA PRO A 242 4.58 -8.01 20.23
C PRO A 242 3.97 -8.32 18.87
N GLY A 243 4.81 -8.65 17.89
CA GLY A 243 4.36 -9.18 16.59
C GLY A 243 3.79 -10.59 16.72
N ALA A 244 3.50 -11.22 15.58
CA ALA A 244 3.10 -12.63 15.54
C ALA A 244 4.26 -13.54 16.00
N TRP A 245 4.45 -13.68 17.32
CA TRP A 245 5.59 -14.38 17.90
C TRP A 245 5.69 -15.83 17.44
N TRP A 246 4.57 -16.47 17.13
CA TRP A 246 4.51 -17.84 16.61
C TRP A 246 5.15 -17.97 15.21
N MET A 247 5.28 -16.87 14.46
CA MET A 247 6.01 -16.84 13.19
C MET A 247 7.52 -16.83 13.33
N THR A 248 8.07 -16.61 14.54
CA THR A 248 9.52 -16.73 14.75
C THR A 248 10.06 -18.13 14.44
N ILE A 249 9.23 -19.16 14.61
CA ILE A 249 9.58 -20.55 14.32
C ILE A 249 9.88 -20.74 12.82
N PRO A 250 8.97 -20.42 11.87
CA PRO A 250 9.30 -20.49 10.45
C PRO A 250 10.39 -19.49 10.05
N THR A 251 10.46 -18.29 10.64
CA THR A 251 11.54 -17.32 10.37
C THR A 251 12.92 -17.93 10.61
N TRP A 252 13.11 -18.65 11.70
CA TRP A 252 14.40 -19.22 12.07
C TRP A 252 14.96 -20.19 11.03
N ILE A 253 14.09 -20.97 10.37
CA ILE A 253 14.45 -21.90 9.29
C ILE A 253 15.03 -21.12 8.09
N TYR A 254 14.44 -19.96 7.75
CA TYR A 254 14.94 -19.11 6.66
C TYR A 254 16.31 -18.46 6.95
N GLN A 255 16.71 -18.39 8.23
CA GLN A 255 18.01 -17.85 8.63
C GLN A 255 19.14 -18.90 8.57
N TRP A 256 18.82 -20.17 8.31
CA TRP A 256 19.84 -21.20 8.16
C TRP A 256 20.69 -20.97 6.91
N PRO A 257 22.03 -21.08 6.97
CA PRO A 257 22.91 -20.71 5.86
C PRO A 257 22.59 -21.39 4.52
N TRP A 258 22.10 -22.62 4.52
CA TRP A 258 21.74 -23.32 3.28
C TRP A 258 20.38 -22.94 2.70
N VAL A 259 19.47 -22.37 3.52
CA VAL A 259 18.17 -21.82 3.05
C VAL A 259 18.34 -20.36 2.64
N ALA A 260 19.04 -19.57 3.47
CA ALA A 260 19.32 -18.17 3.18
C ALA A 260 20.13 -17.97 1.87
N ASN A 261 20.93 -18.98 1.49
CA ASN A 261 21.72 -18.97 0.27
C ASN A 261 21.17 -19.89 -0.84
N SER A 262 19.96 -20.45 -0.68
CA SER A 262 19.34 -21.20 -1.78
C SER A 262 18.82 -20.22 -2.82
N SER A 263 19.56 -20.09 -3.93
CA SER A 263 19.13 -19.41 -5.16
C SER A 263 18.06 -20.20 -5.90
#